data_AF-A0A820N6T3-F1
#
_entry.id   AF-A0A820N6T3-F1
#
_cell.length_a   1.000
_cell.length_b   1.000
_cell.length_c   1.000
_cell.angle_alpha   90.00
_cell.angle_beta   90.00
_cell.angle_gamma   90.00
#
_symmetry.space_group_name_H-M   'P 1'
#
loop_
_entity.id
_entity.type
_entity.pdbx_description
1 polymer ?
#
loop_
_entity_poly.entity_id
_entity_poly.type
_entity_poly.pdbx_seq_one_letter_code
_entity_poly.pdbx_strand_id
1 'polypeptide(L)'
;KSWKCENCISGLKPLYGDICWIKMGKFRCWPSRILHERHAPDNLLAQERTVGEFLVHFFGSKEFFWANKHHCLSFENRCIKLRDSRDYVNVEQVFKDGLRDAKRLYSRLKQFYETNIVENYGEATKLEEMTLDDAYDEFEDDDDDDETDDESFDM
;
A
#
# COMPACT_ATOMS: atom_id res chain seq x y z
N LYS A 1 3.19 -4.33 33.64
CA LYS A 1 3.60 -5.13 32.45
C LYS A 1 2.32 -5.62 31.77
N SER A 2 2.01 -5.14 30.57
CA SER A 2 0.87 -5.67 29.79
C SER A 2 1.29 -6.99 29.13
N TRP A 3 0.53 -8.06 29.33
CA TRP A 3 0.75 -9.31 28.59
C TRP A 3 0.55 -9.07 27.09
N LYS A 4 1.53 -9.42 26.27
CA LYS A 4 1.45 -9.42 24.81
C LYS A 4 1.30 -10.87 24.36
N CYS A 5 0.34 -11.16 23.49
CA CYS A 5 0.20 -12.51 22.95
C CYS A 5 1.34 -12.84 21.98
N GLU A 6 1.54 -14.12 21.68
CA GLU A 6 2.64 -14.60 20.83
C GLU A 6 2.63 -13.92 19.45
N ASN A 7 1.45 -13.70 18.86
CA ASN A 7 1.30 -12.94 17.60
C ASN A 7 1.68 -11.45 17.72
N CYS A 8 1.56 -10.84 18.90
CA CYS A 8 2.05 -9.48 19.16
C CYS A 8 3.57 -9.44 19.39
N ILE A 9 4.17 -10.55 19.81
CA ILE A 9 5.61 -10.67 20.06
C ILE A 9 6.34 -11.06 18.78
N SER A 10 5.71 -11.87 17.92
CA SER A 10 6.26 -12.35 16.65
C SER A 10 6.09 -11.41 15.46
N GLY A 11 5.47 -10.23 15.66
CA GLY A 11 5.26 -9.26 14.59
C GLY A 11 4.21 -9.68 13.54
N LEU A 12 3.38 -10.67 13.83
CA LEU A 12 2.39 -11.22 12.90
C LEU A 12 1.12 -10.36 12.77
N LYS A 13 1.01 -9.26 13.50
CA LYS A 13 -0.14 -8.35 13.40
C LYS A 13 0.16 -7.20 12.44
N PRO A 14 -0.77 -6.87 11.53
CA PRO A 14 -0.65 -5.69 10.69
C PRO A 14 -0.46 -4.43 11.56
N LEU A 15 0.62 -3.68 11.33
CA LEU A 15 0.91 -2.41 12.00
C LEU A 15 0.60 -1.23 11.07
N TYR A 16 0.42 -0.04 11.66
CA TYR A 16 0.40 1.19 10.86
C TYR A 16 1.75 1.33 10.16
N GLY A 17 1.72 1.73 8.89
CA GLY A 17 2.90 1.81 8.06
C GLY A 17 3.17 0.58 7.22
N ASP A 18 2.73 -0.60 7.70
CA ASP A 18 3.00 -1.85 7.00
C ASP A 18 2.30 -1.91 5.66
N ILE A 19 2.97 -2.59 4.74
CA ILE A 19 2.43 -2.94 3.44
C ILE A 19 1.84 -4.34 3.54
N CYS A 20 0.64 -4.49 3.01
CA CYS A 20 -0.10 -5.74 3.05
C CYS A 20 -0.89 -5.96 1.75
N TRP A 21 -1.36 -7.18 1.58
CA TRP A 21 -2.36 -7.49 0.57
C TRP A 21 -3.74 -7.44 1.21
N ILE A 22 -4.64 -6.67 0.62
CA ILE A 22 -6.06 -6.64 1.00
C ILE A 22 -6.86 -7.45 0.00
N LYS A 23 -7.55 -8.48 0.48
CA LYS A 23 -8.42 -9.31 -0.33
C LYS A 23 -9.71 -8.56 -0.64
N MET A 24 -9.82 -8.09 -1.88
CA MET A 24 -11.02 -7.42 -2.39
C MET A 24 -11.92 -8.46 -3.09
N GLY A 25 -13.06 -8.76 -2.46
CA GLY A 25 -14.03 -9.70 -2.98
C GLY A 25 -13.47 -11.11 -3.21
N LYS A 26 -13.95 -11.77 -4.27
CA LYS A 26 -13.61 -13.17 -4.58
C LYS A 26 -12.36 -13.33 -5.44
N PHE A 27 -11.81 -12.26 -6.04
CA PHE A 27 -11.00 -12.42 -7.26
C PHE A 27 -9.62 -11.73 -7.27
N ARG A 28 -9.35 -10.75 -6.40
CA ARG A 28 -8.06 -10.04 -6.43
C ARG A 28 -7.61 -9.56 -5.06
N CYS A 29 -6.33 -9.77 -4.76
CA CYS A 29 -5.63 -9.05 -3.69
C CYS A 29 -5.07 -7.75 -4.25
N TRP A 30 -5.22 -6.66 -3.51
CA TRP A 30 -4.66 -5.36 -3.87
C TRP A 30 -3.53 -4.97 -2.90
N PRO A 31 -2.39 -4.46 -3.40
CA PRO A 31 -1.33 -3.98 -2.51
C PRO A 31 -1.79 -2.72 -1.80
N SER A 32 -1.62 -2.66 -0.48
CA SER A 32 -2.14 -1.55 0.35
C SER A 32 -1.18 -1.20 1.46
N ARG A 33 -1.20 0.07 1.91
CA ARG A 33 -0.53 0.53 3.12
C ARG A 33 -1.55 0.72 4.23
N ILE A 34 -1.22 0.28 5.43
CA ILE A 34 -2.06 0.49 6.61
C ILE A 34 -1.78 1.87 7.17
N LEU A 35 -2.82 2.66 7.39
CA LEU A 35 -2.72 4.02 7.86
C LEU A 35 -3.44 4.24 9.18
N HIS A 36 -3.02 5.26 9.90
CA HIS A 36 -3.76 5.74 11.06
C HIS A 36 -5.05 6.44 10.62
N GLU A 37 -6.11 6.31 11.42
CA GLU A 37 -7.46 6.82 11.11
C GLU A 37 -7.50 8.34 10.88
N ARG A 38 -6.53 9.07 11.44
CA ARG A 38 -6.34 10.51 11.24
C ARG A 38 -6.07 10.91 9.78
N HIS A 39 -5.63 9.97 8.95
CA HIS A 39 -5.39 10.18 7.53
C HIS A 39 -6.61 9.82 6.67
N ALA A 40 -7.72 9.37 7.28
CA ALA A 40 -8.94 9.10 6.54
C ALA A 40 -9.60 10.41 6.10
N PRO A 41 -10.14 10.47 4.87
CA PRO A 41 -10.96 11.60 4.45
C PRO A 41 -12.28 11.63 5.23
N ASP A 42 -12.86 12.83 5.39
CA ASP A 42 -14.03 13.08 6.25
C ASP A 42 -15.24 12.21 5.90
N ASN A 43 -15.45 11.95 4.62
CA ASN A 43 -16.52 11.07 4.13
C ASN A 43 -16.40 9.64 4.67
N LEU A 44 -15.16 9.15 4.81
CA LEU A 44 -14.88 7.80 5.28
C LEU A 44 -14.91 7.71 6.81
N LEU A 45 -14.57 8.79 7.51
CA LEU A 45 -14.72 8.92 8.97
C LEU A 45 -16.19 8.96 9.41
N ALA A 46 -17.07 9.51 8.57
CA ALA A 46 -18.50 9.58 8.83
C ALA A 46 -19.23 8.24 8.67
N GLN A 47 -18.58 7.21 8.11
CA GLN A 47 -19.17 5.89 7.89
C GLN A 47 -19.22 5.08 9.20
N GLU A 48 -20.27 4.28 9.39
CA GLU A 48 -20.30 3.28 10.47
C GLU A 48 -19.21 2.22 10.25
N ARG A 49 -18.46 1.92 11.32
CA ARG A 49 -17.32 0.99 11.31
C ARG A 49 -17.57 -0.18 12.24
N THR A 50 -17.04 -1.32 11.83
CA THR A 50 -17.02 -2.52 12.67
C THR A 50 -15.78 -2.54 13.55
N VAL A 51 -15.92 -3.05 14.77
CA VAL A 51 -14.79 -3.23 15.69
C VAL A 51 -13.71 -4.09 15.05
N GLY A 52 -12.48 -3.57 15.00
CA GLY A 52 -11.32 -4.27 14.44
C GLY A 52 -11.06 -4.00 12.96
N GLU A 53 -11.76 -3.04 12.35
CA GLU A 53 -11.41 -2.47 11.06
C GLU A 53 -10.35 -1.38 11.22
N PHE A 54 -9.43 -1.30 10.26
CA PHE A 54 -8.39 -0.29 10.19
C PHE A 54 -8.33 0.34 8.80
N LEU A 55 -7.79 1.56 8.74
CA LEU A 55 -7.69 2.30 7.50
C LEU A 55 -6.58 1.72 6.63
N VAL A 56 -6.89 1.51 5.35
CA VAL A 56 -5.90 1.17 4.34
C VAL A 56 -5.98 2.14 3.18
N HIS A 57 -4.84 2.36 2.55
CA HIS A 57 -4.70 3.13 1.32
C HIS A 57 -4.16 2.23 0.22
N PHE A 58 -4.87 2.15 -0.90
CA PHE A 58 -4.51 1.31 -2.03
C PHE A 58 -3.42 1.95 -2.87
N PHE A 59 -2.36 1.20 -3.16
CA PHE A 59 -1.37 1.64 -4.14
C PHE A 59 -1.98 1.63 -5.55
N GLY A 60 -1.61 2.58 -6.40
CA GLY A 60 -2.17 2.72 -7.74
C GLY A 60 -3.48 3.50 -7.75
N SER A 61 -4.59 2.94 -7.22
CA SER A 61 -5.89 3.65 -7.24
C SER A 61 -5.98 4.82 -6.27
N LYS A 62 -5.07 4.87 -5.27
CA LYS A 62 -5.01 5.91 -4.23
C LYS A 62 -6.29 6.05 -3.40
N GLU A 63 -7.13 5.00 -3.40
CA GLU A 63 -8.39 4.98 -2.66
C GLU A 63 -8.16 4.54 -1.21
N PHE A 64 -9.00 5.07 -0.31
CA PHE A 64 -9.01 4.70 1.10
C PHE A 64 -10.14 3.70 1.39
N PHE A 65 -9.89 2.77 2.31
CA PHE A 65 -10.86 1.75 2.68
C PHE A 65 -10.73 1.30 4.13
N TRP A 66 -11.83 0.91 4.74
CA TRP A 66 -11.84 0.25 6.05
C TRP A 66 -11.69 -1.26 5.86
N ALA A 67 -10.49 -1.78 6.10
CA ALA A 67 -10.22 -3.21 5.96
C ALA A 67 -10.37 -3.95 7.30
N ASN A 68 -10.94 -5.15 7.23
CA ASN A 68 -10.95 -6.07 8.35
C ASN A 68 -9.66 -6.93 8.34
N LYS A 69 -9.11 -7.22 9.53
CA LYS A 69 -7.93 -8.10 9.70
C LYS A 69 -8.03 -9.44 8.97
N HIS A 70 -9.24 -10.01 8.79
CA HIS A 70 -9.42 -11.30 8.11
C HIS A 70 -9.18 -11.24 6.59
N HIS A 71 -9.19 -10.04 6.01
CA HIS A 71 -8.91 -9.80 4.60
C HIS A 71 -7.48 -9.33 4.36
N CYS A 72 -6.70 -9.11 5.42
CA CYS A 72 -5.33 -8.64 5.37
C CYS A 72 -4.35 -9.82 5.39
N LEU A 73 -3.47 -9.86 4.40
CA LEU A 73 -2.40 -10.86 4.29
C LEU A 73 -1.04 -10.14 4.27
N SER A 74 -0.02 -10.74 4.89
CA SER A 74 1.36 -10.20 4.83
C SER A 74 1.82 -10.06 3.38
N PHE A 75 2.53 -8.97 3.07
CA PHE A 75 3.02 -8.69 1.73
C PHE A 75 4.04 -9.73 1.22
N GLU A 76 4.71 -10.44 2.11
CA GLU A 76 5.62 -11.55 1.78
C GLU A 76 4.91 -12.75 1.17
N ASN A 77 3.62 -12.92 1.49
CA ASN A 77 2.81 -13.96 0.87
C ASN A 77 2.59 -13.61 -0.60
N ARG A 78 2.67 -14.62 -1.48
CA ARG A 78 2.31 -14.44 -2.88
C ARG A 78 0.87 -13.96 -2.97
N CYS A 79 0.63 -12.86 -3.69
CA CYS A 79 -0.74 -12.47 -4.04
C CYS A 79 -1.36 -13.60 -4.86
N ILE A 80 -2.43 -14.17 -4.33
CA ILE A 80 -3.21 -15.20 -5.01
C ILE A 80 -3.96 -14.51 -6.14
N LYS A 81 -3.47 -14.63 -7.39
CA LYS A 81 -4.25 -14.28 -8.58
C LYS A 81 -5.42 -15.26 -8.64
N LEU A 82 -6.62 -14.85 -8.23
CA LEU A 82 -7.76 -15.76 -8.16
C LEU A 82 -8.49 -15.90 -9.52
N ARG A 83 -8.26 -15.02 -10.51
CA ARG A 83 -8.63 -15.24 -11.94
C ARG A 83 -8.04 -14.19 -12.90
N ASP A 84 -7.99 -14.54 -14.20
CA ASP A 84 -7.65 -13.67 -15.34
C ASP A 84 -8.60 -12.46 -15.42
N SER A 85 -8.07 -11.26 -15.24
CA SER A 85 -8.80 -10.00 -15.40
C SER A 85 -8.67 -9.49 -16.83
N ARG A 86 -9.18 -10.25 -17.80
CA ARG A 86 -9.23 -9.82 -19.20
C ARG A 86 -10.26 -8.72 -19.46
N ASP A 87 -11.13 -8.46 -18.48
CA ASP A 87 -12.27 -7.55 -18.66
C ASP A 87 -11.96 -6.08 -18.35
N TYR A 88 -10.78 -5.75 -17.81
CA TYR A 88 -10.43 -4.38 -17.41
C TYR A 88 -8.93 -4.09 -17.60
N VAL A 89 -8.50 -3.79 -18.84
CA VAL A 89 -7.11 -3.45 -19.16
C VAL A 89 -6.60 -2.28 -18.30
N ASN A 90 -7.44 -1.26 -18.10
CA ASN A 90 -7.09 -0.08 -17.30
C ASN A 90 -6.82 -0.45 -15.83
N VAL A 91 -7.62 -1.35 -15.24
CA VAL A 91 -7.44 -1.82 -13.85
C VAL A 91 -6.17 -2.64 -13.69
N GLU A 92 -5.78 -3.41 -14.70
CA GLU A 92 -4.53 -4.19 -14.67
C GLU A 92 -3.30 -3.27 -14.73
N GLN A 93 -3.37 -2.15 -15.46
CA GLN A 93 -2.28 -1.16 -15.48
C GLN A 93 -2.14 -0.47 -14.12
N VAL A 94 -3.24 0.06 -13.57
CA VAL A 94 -3.25 0.68 -12.22
C VAL A 94 -2.74 -0.31 -11.15
N PHE A 95 -3.10 -1.59 -11.28
CA PHE A 95 -2.58 -2.63 -10.38
C PHE A 95 -1.06 -2.82 -10.51
N LYS A 96 -0.53 -2.85 -11.74
CA LYS A 96 0.92 -3.02 -11.98
C LYS A 96 1.71 -1.85 -11.43
N ASP A 97 1.23 -0.63 -11.66
CA ASP A 97 1.87 0.58 -11.15
C ASP A 97 1.83 0.61 -9.61
N GLY A 98 0.66 0.35 -9.02
CA GLY A 98 0.55 0.21 -7.57
C GLY A 98 1.43 -0.88 -6.98
N LEU A 99 1.59 -2.01 -7.68
CA LEU A 99 2.49 -3.09 -7.24
C LEU A 99 3.97 -2.69 -7.28
N ARG A 100 4.38 -1.92 -8.30
CA ARG A 100 5.74 -1.39 -8.39
C ARG A 100 6.04 -0.49 -7.19
N ASP A 101 5.12 0.41 -6.87
CA ASP A 101 5.30 1.38 -5.77
C ASP A 101 5.29 0.68 -4.40
N ALA A 102 4.36 -0.26 -4.21
CA ALA A 102 4.31 -1.08 -3.01
C ALA A 102 5.60 -1.87 -2.78
N LYS A 103 6.18 -2.47 -3.83
CA LYS A 103 7.45 -3.20 -3.73
C LYS A 103 8.62 -2.28 -3.36
N ARG A 104 8.69 -1.10 -3.98
CA ARG A 104 9.73 -0.10 -3.69
C ARG A 104 9.69 0.31 -2.22
N LEU A 105 8.50 0.67 -1.73
CA LEU A 105 8.33 1.06 -0.33
C LEU A 105 8.60 -0.12 0.61
N TYR A 106 8.17 -1.33 0.26
CA TYR A 106 8.42 -2.53 1.06
C TYR A 106 9.91 -2.80 1.25
N SER A 107 10.68 -2.71 0.17
CA SER A 107 12.14 -2.86 0.23
C SER A 107 12.80 -1.82 1.11
N ARG A 108 12.37 -0.55 1.03
CA ARG A 108 12.87 0.54 1.88
C ARG A 108 12.55 0.30 3.35
N LEU A 109 11.30 -0.07 3.68
CA LEU A 109 10.88 -0.38 5.05
C LEU A 109 11.65 -1.58 5.61
N LYS A 110 11.79 -2.65 4.81
CA LYS A 110 12.55 -3.83 5.21
C LYS A 110 14.00 -3.49 5.52
N GLN A 111 14.66 -2.73 4.65
CA GLN A 111 16.03 -2.27 4.88
C GLN A 111 16.12 -1.42 6.16
N PHE A 112 15.19 -0.50 6.36
CA PHE A 112 15.13 0.34 7.55
C PHE A 112 15.01 -0.48 8.85
N TYR A 113 14.15 -1.49 8.88
CA TYR A 113 13.98 -2.38 10.03
C TYR A 113 15.14 -3.37 10.24
N GLU A 114 15.87 -3.72 9.18
CA GLU A 114 17.10 -4.52 9.28
C GLU A 114 18.27 -3.70 9.83
N THR A 115 18.40 -2.43 9.43
CA THR A 115 19.50 -1.54 9.86
C THR A 115 19.26 -0.93 11.23
N ASN A 116 18.01 -0.59 11.54
CA ASN A 116 17.63 -0.08 12.84
C ASN A 116 16.98 -1.24 13.59
N ILE A 117 17.69 -1.81 14.56
CA ILE A 117 17.08 -2.70 15.54
C ILE A 117 16.11 -1.83 16.36
N VAL A 118 14.93 -1.59 15.82
CA VAL A 118 13.87 -0.82 16.49
C VAL A 118 13.30 -1.76 17.56
N GLU A 119 13.90 -1.75 18.76
CA GLU A 119 13.45 -2.57 19.88
C GLU A 119 12.03 -2.17 20.36
N ASN A 120 11.50 -1.02 19.90
CA ASN A 120 10.15 -0.59 20.26
C ASN A 120 9.48 0.25 19.14
N TYR A 121 8.57 -0.40 18.41
CA TYR A 121 7.85 0.08 17.22
C TYR A 121 6.96 1.32 17.39
N GLY A 122 6.89 1.93 18.57
CA GLY A 122 6.14 3.18 18.80
C GLY A 122 6.90 4.46 18.35
N GLU A 123 8.19 4.34 18.08
CA GLU A 123 9.06 5.46 17.69
C GLU A 123 9.22 5.57 16.15
N ALA A 124 8.85 4.51 15.42
CA ALA A 124 8.85 4.47 13.95
C ALA A 124 7.81 5.42 13.33
N THR A 125 6.65 5.62 13.98
CA THR A 125 5.58 6.50 13.47
C THR A 125 5.99 7.98 13.39
N LYS A 126 6.98 8.43 14.18
CA LYS A 126 7.55 9.78 14.06
C LYS A 126 8.48 9.95 12.85
N LEU A 127 9.11 8.86 12.42
CA LEU A 127 9.89 8.83 11.17
C LEU A 127 8.99 8.66 9.94
N GLU A 128 7.82 8.02 10.10
CA GLU A 128 6.81 7.93 9.04
C GLU A 128 6.16 9.25 8.66
N GLU A 129 5.94 10.17 9.61
CA GLU A 129 5.47 11.53 9.31
C GLU A 129 6.51 12.32 8.50
N MET A 130 7.79 12.11 8.77
CA MET A 130 8.88 12.84 8.11
C MET A 130 9.15 12.34 6.68
N THR A 131 8.80 11.08 6.37
CA THR A 131 9.06 10.47 5.05
C THR A 131 7.86 10.52 4.10
N LEU A 132 6.68 10.90 4.59
CA LEU A 132 5.46 11.00 3.78
C LEU A 132 5.42 12.29 2.94
N ASP A 133 5.92 13.40 3.49
CA ASP A 133 6.03 14.68 2.78
C ASP A 133 7.19 14.62 1.75
N ASP A 134 8.35 14.07 2.14
CA ASP A 134 9.50 13.89 1.23
C ASP A 134 9.25 12.89 0.09
N ALA A 135 8.37 11.90 0.28
CA ALA A 135 8.04 10.92 -0.76
C ALA A 135 7.00 11.43 -1.78
N TYR A 136 6.36 12.58 -1.52
CA TYR A 136 5.38 13.19 -2.41
C TYR A 136 5.94 14.39 -3.20
N ASP A 137 7.03 15.02 -2.75
CA ASP A 137 7.68 16.14 -3.46
C ASP A 137 8.65 15.69 -4.59
N GLU A 138 9.02 14.40 -4.66
CA GLU A 138 9.83 13.85 -5.78
C GLU A 138 8.97 13.34 -6.97
N PHE A 139 7.68 13.68 -7.01
CA PHE A 139 6.74 13.32 -8.09
C PHE A 139 6.37 14.53 -8.97
N GLU A 140 7.36 15.33 -9.40
CA GLU A 140 7.20 16.10 -10.63
C GLU A 140 7.52 15.17 -11.80
N ASP A 141 6.48 14.84 -12.55
CA ASP A 141 6.53 14.03 -13.76
C ASP A 141 7.37 14.75 -14.83
N ASP A 142 8.60 14.29 -15.06
CA ASP A 142 9.33 14.56 -16.31
C ASP A 142 8.68 13.73 -17.44
N ASP A 143 7.45 14.10 -17.83
CA ASP A 143 6.85 13.72 -19.11
C ASP A 143 7.33 14.73 -20.17
N ASP A 144 8.59 14.59 -20.62
CA ASP A 144 9.12 15.21 -21.83
C ASP A 144 9.63 14.12 -22.78
N ASP A 145 8.82 13.77 -23.78
CA ASP A 145 9.14 13.90 -25.21
C ASP A 145 8.22 12.99 -26.05
N ASP A 146 7.13 13.60 -26.51
CA ASP A 146 6.35 13.17 -27.67
C ASP A 146 7.13 13.58 -28.94
N GLU A 147 8.03 12.73 -29.42
CA GLU A 147 8.51 12.82 -30.81
C GLU A 147 7.64 11.93 -31.70
N THR A 148 6.58 12.54 -32.24
CA THR A 148 5.93 12.07 -33.47
C THR A 148 6.88 12.29 -34.63
N ASP A 149 7.56 11.23 -35.09
CA ASP A 149 8.24 11.29 -36.38
C ASP A 149 7.25 11.05 -37.53
N ASP A 150 7.16 12.11 -38.31
CA ASP A 150 6.28 12.43 -39.42
C ASP A 150 6.49 11.47 -40.61
N GLU A 151 5.42 11.30 -41.39
CA GLU A 151 5.39 10.41 -42.55
C GLU A 151 6.37 10.83 -43.65
N SER A 152 7.32 9.96 -44.01
CA SER A 152 7.97 10.04 -45.32
C SER A 152 7.19 9.18 -46.33
N PHE A 153 6.15 9.78 -46.91
CA PHE A 153 5.63 9.40 -48.21
C PHE A 153 6.57 9.95 -49.29
N ASP A 154 7.30 9.09 -49.97
CA ASP A 154 7.95 9.42 -51.24
C ASP A 154 7.56 8.40 -52.32
N MET A 155 7.36 8.94 -53.53
CA MET A 155 6.66 8.40 -54.72
C MET A 155 7.13 7.04 -55.26
#